data_AF-A0ABD7V0Z5-F1
#
_entry.id   AF-A0ABD7V0Z5-F1
#
_cell.length_a   1.000
_cell.length_b   1.000
_cell.length_c   1.000
_cell.angle_alpha   90.00
_cell.angle_beta   90.00
_cell.angle_gamma   90.00
#
_symmetry.space_group_name_H-M   'P 1'
#
loop_
_entity.id
_entity.type
_entity.pdbx_description
1 polymer ?
#
loop_
_entity_poly.entity_id
_entity_poly.type
_entity_poly.pdbx_seq_one_letter_code
_entity_poly.pdbx_strand_id
1 'polypeptide(L)'
;MAIRHFHHESHGNHPMSFVGFVLTLAGFLAAALWLVHMAAGNSGYAAISAAVMVVAFAGAVAIFYTIGHRYHHSPVLPDNTPAETERYLRKYRRRH
;
A
#
# COMPACT_ATOMS: atom_id res chain seq x y z
N MET A 1 31.85 -19.62 14.97
CA MET A 1 31.30 -18.41 14.31
C MET A 1 29.99 -18.77 13.64
N ALA A 2 28.85 -18.35 14.19
CA ALA A 2 27.56 -18.60 13.55
C ALA A 2 27.31 -17.49 12.52
N ILE A 3 27.36 -17.84 11.24
CA ILE A 3 27.00 -16.95 10.13
C ILE A 3 25.51 -16.67 10.25
N ARG A 4 25.16 -15.46 10.71
CA ARG A 4 23.79 -14.97 10.64
C ARG A 4 23.50 -14.68 9.18
N HIS A 5 22.86 -15.63 8.50
CA HIS A 5 22.17 -15.32 7.26
C HIS A 5 21.14 -14.23 7.58
N PHE A 6 21.45 -12.99 7.21
CA PHE A 6 20.43 -11.96 7.11
C PHE A 6 19.48 -12.44 6.02
N HIS A 7 18.37 -13.04 6.44
CA HIS A 7 17.26 -13.34 5.57
C HIS A 7 16.77 -11.98 5.07
N HIS A 8 17.13 -11.64 3.83
CA HIS A 8 16.58 -10.49 3.16
C HIS A 8 15.13 -10.86 2.87
N GLU A 9 14.23 -10.56 3.80
CA GLU A 9 12.81 -10.58 3.53
C GLU A 9 12.58 -9.52 2.46
N SER A 10 12.61 -9.96 1.20
CA SER A 10 12.06 -9.20 0.09
C SER A 10 10.56 -9.11 0.34
N HIS A 11 10.17 -8.14 1.16
CA HIS A 11 8.80 -7.89 1.55
C HIS A 11 7.96 -7.82 0.27
N GLY A 12 7.02 -8.75 0.12
CA GLY A 12 6.28 -9.01 -1.13
C GLY A 12 5.30 -7.91 -1.56
N ASN A 13 5.55 -6.63 -1.22
CA ASN A 13 4.65 -5.50 -1.40
C ASN A 13 5.24 -4.25 -2.05
N HIS A 14 6.54 -4.24 -2.34
CA HIS A 14 7.16 -3.04 -2.92
C HIS A 14 6.62 -2.65 -4.31
N PRO A 15 6.39 -3.57 -5.27
CA PRO A 15 5.90 -3.16 -6.60
C PRO A 15 4.43 -2.75 -6.57
N MET A 16 3.57 -3.46 -5.84
CA MET A 16 2.13 -3.14 -5.78
C MET A 16 1.86 -1.83 -5.04
N SER A 17 2.55 -1.54 -3.92
CA SER A 17 2.41 -0.25 -3.23
C SER A 17 2.87 0.93 -4.11
N PHE A 18 3.92 0.74 -4.90
CA PHE A 18 4.36 1.74 -5.89
C PHE A 18 3.30 1.97 -6.98
N VAL A 19 2.66 0.91 -7.49
CA VAL A 19 1.55 1.03 -8.45
C VAL A 19 0.38 1.80 -7.83
N GLY A 20 -0.01 1.49 -6.59
CA GLY A 20 -1.04 2.21 -5.85
C GLY A 20 -0.71 3.70 -5.67
N PHE A 21 0.55 4.03 -5.39
CA PHE A 21 1.03 5.41 -5.29
C PHE A 21 0.92 6.16 -6.63
N VAL A 22 1.40 5.56 -7.73
CA VAL A 22 1.31 6.17 -9.07
C VAL A 22 -0.15 6.36 -9.50
N LEU A 23 -1.03 5.39 -9.22
CA LEU A 23 -2.46 5.54 -9.46
C LEU A 23 -3.07 6.70 -8.67
N THR A 24 -2.65 6.89 -7.43
CA THR A 24 -3.11 8.01 -6.60
C THR A 24 -2.70 9.36 -7.20
N LEU A 25 -1.44 9.49 -7.65
CA LEU A 25 -0.96 10.69 -8.35
C LEU A 25 -1.72 10.94 -9.65
N ALA A 26 -1.92 9.89 -10.46
CA ALA A 26 -2.69 9.98 -11.68
C ALA A 26 -4.16 10.39 -11.42
N GLY A 27 -4.76 9.90 -10.33
CA GLY A 27 -6.09 10.30 -9.87
C GLY A 27 -6.18 11.79 -9.56
N PHE A 28 -5.20 12.35 -8.84
CA PHE A 28 -5.16 13.79 -8.56
C PHE A 28 -4.95 14.63 -9.82
N LEU A 29 -4.08 14.19 -10.73
CA LEU A 29 -3.87 14.88 -12.01
C LEU A 29 -5.16 14.87 -12.85
N ALA A 30 -5.85 13.73 -12.92
CA ALA A 30 -7.13 13.62 -13.61
C ALA A 30 -8.23 14.47 -12.96
N ALA A 31 -8.25 14.58 -11.63
CA ALA A 31 -9.15 15.46 -10.89
C ALA A 31 -8.92 16.94 -11.24
N ALA A 32 -7.65 17.36 -11.31
CA ALA A 32 -7.30 18.72 -11.71
C ALA A 32 -7.74 19.01 -13.16
N LEU A 33 -7.48 18.08 -14.09
CA LEU A 33 -7.93 18.20 -15.48
C LEU A 33 -9.45 18.25 -15.60
N TRP A 34 -10.17 17.49 -14.79
CA TRP A 34 -11.63 17.53 -14.75
C TRP A 34 -12.15 18.92 -14.39
N LEU A 35 -11.60 19.53 -13.33
CA LEU A 35 -11.97 20.89 -12.93
C LEU A 35 -11.65 21.92 -14.01
N VAL A 36 -10.48 21.81 -14.66
CA VAL A 36 -10.09 22.70 -15.76
C VAL A 36 -11.03 22.56 -16.96
N HIS A 37 -11.38 21.33 -17.35
CA HIS A 37 -12.30 21.10 -18.46
C HIS A 37 -13.73 21.55 -18.16
N MET A 38 -14.19 21.37 -16.91
CA MET A 38 -15.47 21.93 -16.44
C MET A 38 -15.46 23.46 -16.53
N ALA A 39 -14.39 24.11 -16.07
CA ALA A 39 -14.25 25.56 -16.14
C ALA A 39 -14.16 26.08 -17.59
N ALA A 40 -13.54 25.32 -18.49
CA ALA A 40 -13.45 25.64 -19.92
C ALA A 40 -14.72 25.31 -20.72
N GLY A 41 -15.77 24.77 -20.09
CA GLY A 41 -17.01 24.37 -20.77
C GLY A 41 -16.86 23.13 -21.68
N ASN A 42 -15.76 22.39 -21.55
CA ASN A 42 -15.46 21.24 -22.38
C ASN A 42 -15.99 19.94 -21.75
N SER A 43 -17.31 19.73 -21.85
CA SER A 43 -18.03 18.66 -21.16
C SER A 43 -17.57 17.24 -21.51
N GLY A 44 -17.17 16.99 -22.77
CA GLY A 44 -16.69 15.69 -23.21
C GLY A 44 -15.38 15.28 -22.53
N TYR A 45 -14.37 16.16 -22.57
CA TYR A 45 -13.08 15.90 -21.92
C TYR A 45 -13.18 15.92 -20.39
N ALA A 46 -14.10 16.71 -19.84
CA ALA A 46 -14.42 16.66 -18.41
C ALA A 46 -14.97 15.28 -18.01
N ALA A 47 -15.90 14.70 -18.78
CA ALA A 47 -16.42 13.37 -18.47
C ALA A 47 -15.32 12.28 -18.52
N ILE A 48 -14.43 12.36 -19.51
CA ILE A 48 -13.30 11.41 -19.64
C ILE A 48 -12.34 11.54 -18.44
N SER A 49 -11.93 12.76 -18.10
CA SER A 49 -11.02 12.99 -16.97
C SER A 49 -11.64 12.58 -15.63
N ALA A 50 -12.95 12.81 -15.43
CA ALA A 50 -13.67 12.29 -14.28
C ALA A 50 -13.67 10.75 -14.23
N ALA A 51 -13.90 10.08 -15.35
CA ALA A 51 -13.88 8.62 -15.41
C ALA A 51 -12.48 8.06 -15.08
N VAL A 52 -11.43 8.66 -15.65
CA VAL A 52 -10.03 8.28 -15.36
C VAL A 52 -9.71 8.49 -13.88
N MET A 53 -10.12 9.62 -13.30
CA MET A 53 -9.95 9.90 -11.87
C MET A 53 -10.59 8.80 -11.01
N VAL A 54 -11.85 8.43 -11.30
CA VAL A 54 -12.58 7.41 -10.53
C VAL A 54 -11.89 6.05 -10.64
N VAL A 55 -11.50 5.63 -11.84
CA VAL A 55 -10.81 4.34 -12.05
C VAL A 55 -9.47 4.31 -11.32
N ALA A 56 -8.70 5.40 -11.40
CA ALA A 56 -7.39 5.49 -10.76
C ALA A 56 -7.50 5.41 -9.22
N PHE A 57 -8.42 6.17 -8.62
CA PHE A 57 -8.63 6.10 -7.17
C PHE A 57 -9.22 4.77 -6.72
N ALA A 58 -10.20 4.21 -7.44
CA ALA A 58 -10.75 2.90 -7.11
C ALA A 58 -9.69 1.80 -7.18
N GLY A 59 -8.82 1.84 -8.20
CA GLY A 59 -7.68 0.92 -8.33
C GLY A 59 -6.67 1.08 -7.18
N ALA A 60 -6.31 2.32 -6.82
CA ALA A 60 -5.43 2.58 -5.69
C ALA A 60 -6.02 2.06 -4.37
N VAL A 61 -7.30 2.34 -4.10
CA VAL A 61 -8.01 1.84 -2.90
C VAL A 61 -8.03 0.32 -2.88
N ALA A 62 -8.34 -0.34 -3.99
CA ALA A 62 -8.34 -1.80 -4.07
C ALA A 62 -6.95 -2.39 -3.77
N ILE A 63 -5.88 -1.79 -4.30
CA ILE A 63 -4.50 -2.21 -4.04
C ILE A 63 -4.16 -2.02 -2.55
N PHE A 64 -4.40 -0.85 -1.98
CA PHE A 64 -4.08 -0.61 -0.57
C PHE A 64 -4.93 -1.45 0.38
N TYR A 65 -6.21 -1.69 0.05
CA TYR A 65 -7.08 -2.58 0.81
C TYR A 65 -6.61 -4.03 0.75
N THR A 66 -6.26 -4.52 -0.43
CA THR A 66 -5.73 -5.90 -0.59
C THR A 66 -4.38 -6.06 0.10
N ILE A 67 -3.51 -5.04 0.04
CA ILE A 67 -2.25 -5.02 0.79
C ILE A 67 -2.51 -5.05 2.30
N GLY A 68 -3.34 -4.14 2.80
CA GLY A 68 -3.63 -4.04 4.24
C GLY A 68 -4.30 -5.30 4.80
N HIS A 69 -5.15 -5.95 4.00
CA HIS A 69 -5.90 -7.13 4.44
C HIS A 69 -5.15 -8.46 4.24
N ARG A 70 -4.31 -8.59 3.20
CA ARG A 70 -3.55 -9.83 2.96
C ARG A 70 -2.22 -9.87 3.68
N TYR A 71 -1.62 -8.72 3.94
CA TYR A 71 -0.31 -8.63 4.59
C TYR A 71 -0.44 -8.22 6.05
N HIS A 72 -1.31 -8.91 6.80
CA HIS A 72 -1.31 -8.95 8.27
C HIS A 72 0.03 -9.41 8.90
N HIS A 73 1.16 -9.39 8.16
CA HIS A 73 2.48 -9.26 8.75
C HIS A 73 2.66 -7.82 9.19
N SER A 74 2.15 -7.56 10.39
CA SER A 74 2.39 -6.34 11.12
C SER A 74 3.91 -6.11 11.29
N PRO A 75 4.51 -5.10 10.63
CA PRO A 75 5.90 -4.75 10.86
C PRO A 75 6.06 -3.88 12.12
N VAL A 76 4.96 -3.47 12.76
CA VAL A 76 4.97 -2.42 13.81
C VAL A 76 4.09 -2.73 15.03
N LEU A 77 3.05 -3.57 14.92
CA LEU A 77 2.40 -4.18 16.08
C LEU A 77 2.97 -5.60 16.28
N PRO A 78 3.63 -5.91 17.41
CA PRO A 78 3.82 -7.30 17.78
C PRO A 78 2.44 -7.97 17.82
N ASP A 79 2.25 -9.03 17.03
CA ASP A 79 1.07 -9.87 17.14
C ASP A 79 1.10 -10.44 18.56
N ASN A 80 0.28 -9.89 19.44
CA ASN A 80 0.18 -10.23 20.86
C ASN A 80 -0.52 -11.59 21.08
N THR A 81 -0.34 -12.50 20.12
CA THR A 81 -0.75 -13.89 20.24
C THR A 81 0.12 -14.60 21.29
N PRO A 82 -0.44 -15.57 22.04
CA PRO A 82 0.32 -16.32 23.05
C PRO A 82 1.57 -17.01 22.46
N ALA A 83 1.49 -17.46 21.20
CA ALA A 83 2.56 -18.14 20.49
C ALA A 83 3.76 -17.23 20.18
N GLU A 84 3.52 -15.99 19.76
CA GLU A 84 4.60 -15.02 19.51
C GLU A 84 5.24 -14.52 20.80
N THR A 85 4.43 -14.32 21.84
CA THR A 85 4.92 -13.95 23.18
C THR A 85 5.90 -15.01 23.70
N GLU A 86 5.56 -16.29 23.57
CA GLU A 86 6.44 -17.39 23.98
C GLU A 86 7.72 -17.47 23.14
N ARG A 87 7.65 -17.12 21.84
CA ARG A 87 8.83 -17.01 20.95
C ARG A 87 9.75 -15.85 21.37
N TYR A 88 9.19 -14.68 21.68
CA TYR A 88 9.95 -13.52 22.17
C TYR A 88 10.63 -13.81 23.52
N LEU A 89 9.90 -14.41 24.46
CA LEU A 89 10.42 -14.76 25.79
C LEU A 89 11.54 -15.82 25.70
N ARG A 90 11.39 -16.84 24.84
CA ARG A 90 12.46 -17.82 24.60
C ARG A 90 13.74 -17.19 24.03
N LYS A 91 13.62 -16.15 23.19
CA LYS A 91 14.77 -15.48 22.57
C LYS A 91 15.57 -14.62 23.56
N TYR A 92 14.89 -13.99 24.53
CA TYR A 92 15.56 -13.24 25.60
C TYR A 92 16.11 -14.14 26.71
N ARG A 93 15.43 -15.24 27.03
CA ARG A 93 15.89 -16.20 28.05
C ARG A 93 17.21 -16.92 27.70
N ARG A 94 17.59 -16.98 26.43
CA ARG A 94 18.88 -17.57 25.99
C ARG A 94 20.05 -16.57 25.91
N ARG A 95 19.85 -15.29 26.28
CA ARG A 95 20.91 -14.26 26.29
C ARG A 95 21.42 -13.89 27.69
N HIS A 96 20.90 -14.53 28.73
CA HIS A 96 21.47 -14.58 30.07
C HIS A 96 21.85 -16.03 30.38
#